data_AF-A0A7M2WVF6-F1
#
_entry.id   AF-A0A7M2WVF6-F1
#
_cell.length_a   1.000
_cell.length_b   1.000
_cell.length_c   1.000
_cell.angle_alpha   90.00
_cell.angle_beta   90.00
_cell.angle_gamma   90.00
#
_symmetry.space_group_name_H-M   'P 1'
#
loop_
_entity.id
_entity.type
_entity.pdbx_description
1 polymer ?
#
loop_
_entity_poly.entity_id
_entity_poly.type
_entity_poly.pdbx_seq_one_letter_code
_entity_poly.pdbx_strand_id
1 'polypeptide(L)'
;MAGNYTPDDVTLLASIRADILSRSDGYQEGARFLLAEYGPERLGWHKLTTWERYKDHPVQLESHRSDAEYATRFIEDVVARRVRFGEVLAEASAPPTAKDWSLGRCVCAAINVLKESHGEEHHDCKAKAILLMAVMLWDAGAHMRHPIFNLFGPWGATATGDIESISRWAAASILSDEAELRRWMDTVRMAWAALQAPTSRGQSAQNLPDRNDESKPWIELENAAKQQVRIHQEQVAIASFLEVEQQNTAEQQRLRDWIRQDHLDYDQRVALMQSDHRWATLKERWKANPSFEQNADVAGEIHALHREYSIPDEPRINSSDRLLWWLKRQRNVYFDAAPEKFNEGAPSYLAEPNRKARDFALEIRAARRGAPPLPAPLNDALAEWQSLYDWCLTADSSSTPDATHSTDFVFVRWFGTEYTFAKGVQSSAIEALWKEWQKTGLGLHQDSIRQHVDDERDDFRMDVAFRNHPAFGTMIQRCGDGRYRLVAPEKGNRAAGAQSPLPPKKKSQIRGNHV
;
A
#
# COMPACT_ATOMS: atom_id res chain seq x y z
N MET A 1 -31.15 -18.33 9.97
CA MET A 1 -30.56 -18.14 11.32
C MET A 1 -29.14 -17.65 11.08
N ALA A 2 -28.70 -16.57 11.72
CA ALA A 2 -27.31 -16.13 11.56
C ALA A 2 -26.39 -17.02 12.39
N GLY A 3 -25.21 -17.37 11.86
CA GLY A 3 -24.22 -18.15 12.59
C GLY A 3 -23.82 -17.43 13.88
N ASN A 4 -24.07 -18.05 15.02
CA ASN A 4 -23.68 -17.52 16.32
C ASN A 4 -22.31 -18.10 16.72
N TYR A 5 -21.43 -17.22 17.22
CA TYR A 5 -20.24 -17.64 17.96
C TYR A 5 -20.62 -18.59 19.10
N THR A 6 -19.88 -19.67 19.30
CA THR A 6 -20.08 -20.55 20.46
C THR A 6 -19.58 -19.88 21.75
N PRO A 7 -19.94 -20.39 22.93
CA PRO A 7 -19.34 -19.95 24.19
C PRO A 7 -17.80 -20.04 24.19
N ASP A 8 -17.24 -21.05 23.52
CA ASP A 8 -15.79 -21.23 23.37
C ASP A 8 -15.18 -20.16 22.45
N ASP A 9 -15.83 -19.84 21.33
CA ASP A 9 -15.42 -18.76 20.43
C ASP A 9 -15.38 -17.41 21.18
N VAL A 10 -16.44 -17.12 21.95
CA VAL A 10 -16.53 -15.90 22.78
C VAL A 10 -15.42 -15.85 23.83
N THR A 11 -15.11 -16.99 24.47
CA THR A 11 -14.05 -17.09 25.50
C THR A 11 -12.66 -16.89 24.89
N LEU A 12 -12.41 -17.46 23.71
CA LEU A 12 -11.18 -17.28 22.95
C LEU A 12 -11.01 -15.81 22.52
N LEU A 13 -12.03 -15.20 21.91
CA LEU A 13 -11.99 -13.81 21.44
C LEU A 13 -11.82 -12.81 22.60
N ALA A 14 -12.45 -13.08 23.76
CA ALA A 14 -12.22 -12.30 24.98
C ALA A 14 -10.77 -12.38 25.46
N SER A 15 -10.14 -13.55 25.36
CA SER A 15 -8.74 -13.78 25.75
C SER A 15 -7.76 -13.09 24.80
N ILE A 16 -7.98 -13.20 23.48
CA ILE A 16 -7.21 -12.49 22.45
C ILE A 16 -7.29 -10.97 22.66
N ARG A 17 -8.50 -10.44 22.90
CA ARG A 17 -8.69 -9.00 23.19
C ARG A 17 -7.91 -8.56 24.44
N ALA A 18 -7.94 -9.35 25.51
CA ALA A 18 -7.22 -9.04 26.74
C ALA A 18 -5.70 -9.00 26.51
N ASP A 19 -5.17 -9.94 25.71
CA ASP A 19 -3.77 -9.95 25.32
C ASP A 19 -3.40 -8.71 24.49
N ILE A 20 -4.13 -8.40 23.41
CA ILE A 20 -3.90 -7.21 22.57
C ILE A 20 -3.91 -5.92 23.40
N LEU A 21 -4.83 -5.78 24.36
CA LEU A 21 -4.90 -4.62 25.25
C LEU A 21 -3.74 -4.56 26.26
N SER A 22 -3.21 -5.70 26.69
CA SER A 22 -2.08 -5.77 27.63
C SER A 22 -0.70 -5.56 26.99
N ARG A 23 -0.57 -5.85 25.69
CA ARG A 23 0.69 -5.81 24.93
C ARG A 23 0.52 -5.28 23.51
N SER A 24 -0.18 -4.15 23.37
CA SER A 24 -0.53 -3.53 22.08
C SER A 24 0.65 -3.37 21.13
N ASP A 25 1.83 -3.05 21.65
CA ASP A 25 3.04 -2.84 20.84
C ASP A 25 3.48 -4.12 20.10
N GLY A 26 3.21 -5.29 20.68
CA GLY A 26 3.45 -6.59 20.04
C GLY A 26 2.61 -6.82 18.77
N TYR A 27 1.49 -6.10 18.61
CA TYR A 27 0.55 -6.21 17.49
C TYR A 27 0.72 -5.11 16.43
N GLN A 28 1.61 -4.13 16.64
CA GLN A 28 1.84 -3.01 15.71
C GLN A 28 2.23 -3.46 14.30
N GLU A 29 2.93 -4.59 14.18
CA GLU A 29 3.31 -5.16 12.88
C GLU A 29 2.10 -5.71 12.11
N GLY A 30 1.15 -6.35 12.80
CA GLY A 30 -0.11 -6.80 12.19
C GLY A 30 -0.99 -5.63 11.79
N ALA A 31 -1.03 -4.58 12.61
CA ALA A 31 -1.70 -3.32 12.29
C ALA A 31 -1.12 -2.64 11.04
N ARG A 32 0.23 -2.53 10.95
CA ARG A 32 0.91 -2.01 9.76
C ARG A 32 0.67 -2.88 8.54
N PHE A 33 0.71 -4.20 8.67
CA PHE A 33 0.41 -5.13 7.58
C PHE A 33 -1.01 -4.94 7.04
N LEU A 34 -2.02 -4.83 7.92
CA LEU A 34 -3.41 -4.57 7.51
C LEU A 34 -3.57 -3.27 6.73
N LEU A 35 -2.96 -2.18 7.21
CA LEU A 35 -2.97 -0.89 6.51
C LEU A 35 -2.20 -0.93 5.19
N ALA A 36 -1.01 -1.55 5.19
CA ALA A 36 -0.13 -1.60 4.03
C ALA A 36 -0.69 -2.47 2.90
N GLU A 37 -1.35 -3.59 3.20
CA GLU A 37 -1.91 -4.51 2.20
C GLU A 37 -3.36 -4.21 1.84
N TYR A 38 -4.19 -3.83 2.82
CA TYR A 38 -5.66 -3.72 2.66
C TYR A 38 -6.21 -2.32 2.97
N GLY A 39 -5.36 -1.31 3.14
CA GLY A 39 -5.79 0.08 3.30
C GLY A 39 -6.56 0.62 2.08
N PRO A 40 -7.46 1.61 2.27
CA PRO A 40 -8.27 2.19 1.19
C PRO A 40 -7.44 2.67 -0.01
N GLU A 41 -6.29 3.29 0.25
CA GLU A 41 -5.39 3.83 -0.78
C GLU A 41 -4.86 2.71 -1.70
N ARG A 42 -4.35 1.60 -1.13
CA ARG A 42 -3.78 0.50 -1.91
C ARG A 42 -4.85 -0.32 -2.62
N LEU A 43 -5.97 -0.63 -1.96
CA LEU A 43 -7.06 -1.37 -2.61
C LEU A 43 -7.68 -0.54 -3.73
N GLY A 44 -7.86 0.77 -3.53
CA GLY A 44 -8.28 1.71 -4.55
C GLY A 44 -7.32 1.74 -5.74
N TRP A 45 -6.01 1.90 -5.49
CA TRP A 45 -5.00 1.89 -6.55
C TRP A 45 -4.95 0.57 -7.32
N HIS A 46 -4.96 -0.58 -6.63
CA HIS A 46 -4.92 -1.89 -7.27
C HIS A 46 -6.16 -2.14 -8.15
N LYS A 47 -7.33 -1.69 -7.68
CA LYS A 47 -8.60 -1.87 -8.40
C LYS A 47 -8.75 -0.87 -9.56
N LEU A 48 -8.27 0.36 -9.42
CA LEU A 48 -8.15 1.30 -10.53
C LEU A 48 -7.22 0.75 -11.61
N THR A 49 -6.01 0.29 -11.24
CA THR A 49 -5.05 -0.33 -12.17
C THR A 49 -5.63 -1.56 -12.88
N THR A 50 -6.43 -2.36 -12.15
CA THR A 50 -7.14 -3.53 -12.72
C THR A 50 -8.22 -3.07 -13.70
N TRP A 51 -9.03 -2.08 -13.35
CA TRP A 51 -10.04 -1.50 -14.23
C TRP A 51 -9.40 -0.89 -15.49
N GLU A 52 -8.32 -0.12 -15.36
CA GLU A 52 -7.62 0.48 -16.51
C GLU A 52 -7.11 -0.56 -17.50
N ARG A 53 -6.65 -1.72 -17.00
CA ARG A 53 -6.20 -2.85 -17.80
C ARG A 53 -7.33 -3.57 -18.55
N TYR A 54 -8.51 -3.66 -17.97
CA TYR A 54 -9.58 -4.55 -18.44
C TYR A 54 -10.89 -3.85 -18.85
N LYS A 55 -11.02 -2.53 -18.70
CA LYS A 55 -12.22 -1.74 -19.06
C LYS A 55 -12.74 -1.98 -20.48
N ASP A 56 -11.84 -2.22 -21.43
CA ASP A 56 -12.16 -2.48 -22.85
C ASP A 56 -12.15 -3.98 -23.19
N HIS A 57 -11.94 -4.86 -22.20
CA HIS A 57 -11.84 -6.30 -22.39
C HIS A 57 -13.22 -6.92 -22.64
N PRO A 58 -13.45 -7.70 -23.72
CA PRO A 58 -14.78 -8.18 -24.09
C PRO A 58 -15.52 -8.94 -22.97
N VAL A 59 -14.80 -9.75 -22.18
CA VAL A 59 -15.40 -10.50 -21.05
C VAL A 59 -15.85 -9.57 -19.93
N GLN A 60 -15.15 -8.46 -19.67
CA GLN A 60 -15.56 -7.50 -18.64
C GLN A 60 -16.78 -6.70 -19.12
N LEU A 61 -16.79 -6.25 -20.38
CA LEU A 61 -17.93 -5.57 -20.97
C LEU A 61 -19.20 -6.44 -20.97
N GLU A 62 -19.07 -7.74 -21.25
CA GLU A 62 -20.19 -8.68 -21.20
C GLU A 62 -20.64 -9.00 -19.76
N SER A 63 -19.71 -9.00 -18.79
CA SER A 63 -20.06 -9.07 -17.36
C SER A 63 -20.87 -7.86 -16.93
N HIS A 64 -20.42 -6.64 -17.25
CA HIS A 64 -21.13 -5.40 -16.91
C HIS A 64 -22.52 -5.34 -17.57
N ARG A 65 -22.64 -5.84 -18.81
CA ARG A 65 -23.95 -6.03 -19.48
C ARG A 65 -24.83 -6.99 -18.69
N SER A 66 -24.31 -8.17 -18.36
CA SER A 66 -25.05 -9.21 -17.61
C SER A 66 -25.57 -8.69 -16.26
N ASP A 67 -24.74 -7.92 -15.54
CA ASP A 67 -25.11 -7.29 -14.28
C ASP A 67 -26.22 -6.24 -14.47
N ALA A 68 -26.15 -5.41 -15.52
CA ALA A 68 -27.18 -4.44 -15.86
C ALA A 68 -28.50 -5.09 -16.32
N GLU A 69 -28.45 -6.20 -17.07
CA GLU A 69 -29.64 -7.00 -17.41
C GLU A 69 -30.27 -7.60 -16.15
N TYR A 70 -29.46 -8.20 -15.27
CA TYR A 70 -29.92 -8.76 -14.01
C TYR A 70 -30.59 -7.71 -13.12
N ALA A 71 -29.98 -6.54 -12.97
CA ALA A 71 -30.49 -5.45 -12.13
C ALA A 71 -31.82 -4.88 -12.64
N THR A 72 -32.12 -5.00 -13.93
CA THR A 72 -33.29 -4.39 -14.57
C THR A 72 -34.40 -5.37 -14.96
N ARG A 73 -34.16 -6.68 -14.87
CA ARG A 73 -35.11 -7.75 -15.30
C ARG A 73 -36.51 -7.66 -14.70
N PHE A 74 -36.67 -7.04 -13.53
CA PHE A 74 -37.96 -6.90 -12.83
C PHE A 74 -38.71 -5.59 -13.12
N ILE A 75 -38.16 -4.69 -13.93
CA ILE A 75 -38.83 -3.43 -14.30
C ILE A 75 -39.79 -3.71 -15.45
N GLU A 76 -41.11 -3.70 -15.21
CA GLU A 76 -42.10 -4.07 -16.22
C GLU A 76 -42.13 -3.11 -17.43
N ASP A 77 -42.08 -1.80 -17.19
CA ASP A 77 -42.07 -0.80 -18.26
C ASP A 77 -40.77 -0.84 -19.08
N VAL A 78 -40.91 -0.98 -20.40
CA VAL A 78 -39.80 -1.19 -21.33
C VAL A 78 -38.90 0.06 -21.44
N VAL A 79 -39.46 1.26 -21.33
CA VAL A 79 -38.69 2.51 -21.45
C VAL A 79 -37.89 2.75 -20.17
N ALA A 80 -38.52 2.62 -19.00
CA ALA A 80 -37.87 2.70 -17.70
C ALA A 80 -36.79 1.62 -17.55
N ARG A 81 -37.05 0.38 -17.99
CA ARG A 81 -36.05 -0.70 -18.01
C ARG A 81 -34.85 -0.31 -18.85
N ARG A 82 -35.06 0.22 -20.06
CA ARG A 82 -33.98 0.63 -20.98
C ARG A 82 -33.15 1.79 -20.42
N VAL A 83 -33.79 2.79 -19.80
CA VAL A 83 -33.10 3.91 -19.14
C VAL A 83 -32.26 3.39 -17.99
N ARG A 84 -32.86 2.61 -17.07
CA ARG A 84 -32.14 2.07 -15.91
C ARG A 84 -31.02 1.11 -16.31
N PHE A 85 -31.17 0.38 -17.41
CA PHE A 85 -30.12 -0.48 -17.95
C PHE A 85 -28.90 0.35 -18.39
N GLY A 86 -29.12 1.46 -19.09
CA GLY A 86 -28.06 2.39 -19.46
C GLY A 86 -27.34 3.01 -18.26
N GLU A 87 -28.08 3.38 -17.22
CA GLU A 87 -27.52 3.88 -15.95
C GLU A 87 -26.63 2.82 -15.27
N VAL A 88 -27.14 1.61 -15.05
CA VAL A 88 -26.40 0.54 -14.35
C VAL A 88 -25.18 0.09 -15.16
N LEU A 89 -25.29 0.02 -16.50
CA LEU A 89 -24.14 -0.30 -17.36
C LEU A 89 -23.05 0.78 -17.30
N ALA A 90 -23.45 2.06 -17.25
CA ALA A 90 -22.51 3.18 -17.08
C ALA A 90 -21.86 3.19 -15.69
N GLU A 91 -22.63 2.89 -14.64
CA GLU A 91 -22.14 2.75 -13.25
C GLU A 91 -21.15 1.60 -13.12
N ALA A 92 -21.48 0.40 -13.63
CA ALA A 92 -20.60 -0.77 -13.63
C ALA A 92 -19.31 -0.56 -14.45
N SER A 93 -19.38 0.23 -15.53
CA SER A 93 -18.24 0.53 -16.40
C SER A 93 -17.40 1.73 -15.95
N ALA A 94 -17.86 2.51 -14.97
CA ALA A 94 -17.13 3.66 -14.46
C ALA A 94 -15.82 3.23 -13.75
N PRO A 95 -14.79 4.09 -13.74
CA PRO A 95 -13.60 3.84 -12.93
C PRO A 95 -13.96 3.79 -11.44
N PRO A 96 -13.41 2.83 -10.67
CA PRO A 96 -13.68 2.75 -9.24
C PRO A 96 -13.20 4.02 -8.53
N THR A 97 -14.05 4.60 -7.70
CA THR A 97 -13.77 5.85 -7.00
C THR A 97 -13.16 5.61 -5.62
N ALA A 98 -12.57 6.62 -4.99
CA ALA A 98 -12.13 6.50 -3.59
C ALA A 98 -13.28 6.16 -2.62
N LYS A 99 -14.53 6.53 -2.96
CA LYS A 99 -15.73 6.21 -2.17
C LYS A 99 -16.07 4.72 -2.22
N ASP A 100 -15.62 4.01 -3.25
CA ASP A 100 -15.79 2.56 -3.38
C ASP A 100 -14.92 1.74 -2.43
N TRP A 101 -13.99 2.37 -1.72
CA TRP A 101 -13.08 1.72 -0.78
C TRP A 101 -13.39 2.17 0.65
N SER A 102 -14.68 2.14 0.98
CA SER A 102 -15.15 2.30 2.35
C SER A 102 -14.51 1.25 3.26
N LEU A 103 -14.33 1.62 4.52
CA LEU A 103 -13.50 0.89 5.48
C LEU A 103 -14.02 -0.53 5.74
N GLY A 104 -15.34 -0.73 5.66
CA GLY A 104 -15.98 -2.06 5.66
C GLY A 104 -15.61 -2.91 4.42
N ARG A 105 -15.49 -2.33 3.22
CA ARG A 105 -15.04 -3.06 2.01
C ARG A 105 -13.56 -3.48 2.13
N CYS A 106 -12.70 -2.64 2.71
CA CYS A 106 -11.31 -2.99 3.03
C CYS A 106 -11.22 -4.20 3.99
N VAL A 107 -11.99 -4.16 5.07
CA VAL A 107 -12.14 -5.25 6.04
C VAL A 107 -12.60 -6.55 5.37
N CYS A 108 -13.61 -6.46 4.51
CA CYS A 108 -14.14 -7.58 3.74
C CYS A 108 -13.08 -8.22 2.82
N ALA A 109 -12.28 -7.40 2.12
CA ALA A 109 -11.18 -7.88 1.30
C ALA A 109 -10.09 -8.57 2.14
N ALA A 110 -9.72 -7.98 3.28
CA ALA A 110 -8.72 -8.54 4.20
C ALA A 110 -9.15 -9.92 4.73
N ILE A 111 -10.41 -10.07 5.19
CA ILE A 111 -10.93 -11.36 5.69
C ILE A 111 -10.88 -12.44 4.60
N ASN A 112 -11.31 -12.12 3.37
CA ASN A 112 -11.35 -13.10 2.29
C ASN A 112 -9.95 -13.60 1.88
N VAL A 113 -8.91 -12.77 1.95
CA VAL A 113 -7.54 -13.23 1.69
C VAL A 113 -6.94 -13.94 2.92
N LEU A 114 -7.15 -13.39 4.12
CA LEU A 114 -6.55 -13.93 5.35
C LEU A 114 -7.13 -15.28 5.77
N LYS A 115 -8.41 -15.58 5.46
CA LYS A 115 -9.02 -16.89 5.71
C LYS A 115 -8.43 -18.00 4.82
N GLU A 116 -7.84 -17.64 3.69
CA GLU A 116 -7.27 -18.59 2.71
C GLU A 116 -5.74 -18.71 2.85
N SER A 117 -5.08 -17.71 3.44
CA SER A 117 -3.62 -17.69 3.61
C SER A 117 -3.13 -18.62 4.74
N HIS A 118 -3.15 -19.93 4.50
CA HIS A 118 -2.56 -20.94 5.38
C HIS A 118 -1.18 -21.38 4.88
N GLY A 119 -0.14 -21.27 5.72
CA GLY A 119 1.16 -21.94 5.52
C GLY A 119 2.30 -21.14 4.88
N GLU A 120 2.18 -19.82 4.72
CA GLU A 120 3.22 -18.97 4.10
C GLU A 120 4.19 -18.31 5.11
N GLU A 121 5.40 -17.98 4.66
CA GLU A 121 6.56 -17.53 5.46
C GLU A 121 6.37 -16.23 6.29
N HIS A 122 5.23 -15.54 6.20
CA HIS A 122 4.92 -14.32 6.94
C HIS A 122 4.03 -14.56 8.18
N HIS A 123 4.26 -15.67 8.87
CA HIS A 123 3.41 -16.16 9.97
C HIS A 123 3.08 -15.11 11.04
N ASP A 124 4.07 -14.44 11.65
CA ASP A 124 3.82 -13.60 12.82
C ASP A 124 2.99 -12.35 12.51
N CYS A 125 3.32 -11.61 11.43
CA CYS A 125 2.58 -10.41 11.04
C CYS A 125 1.15 -10.74 10.57
N LYS A 126 0.98 -11.82 9.78
CA LYS A 126 -0.34 -12.29 9.35
C LYS A 126 -1.17 -12.79 10.53
N ALA A 127 -0.58 -13.53 11.48
CA ALA A 127 -1.26 -13.97 12.70
C ALA A 127 -1.74 -12.78 13.55
N LYS A 128 -0.86 -11.79 13.81
CA LYS A 128 -1.22 -10.55 14.50
C LYS A 128 -2.37 -9.80 13.80
N ALA A 129 -2.34 -9.75 12.46
CA ALA A 129 -3.41 -9.15 11.64
C ALA A 129 -4.75 -9.91 11.77
N ILE A 130 -4.74 -11.24 11.66
CA ILE A 130 -5.92 -12.10 11.85
C ILE A 130 -6.56 -11.86 13.22
N LEU A 131 -5.75 -11.78 14.29
CA LEU A 131 -6.23 -11.60 15.66
C LEU A 131 -6.80 -10.19 15.92
N LEU A 132 -6.17 -9.15 15.36
CA LEU A 132 -6.73 -7.78 15.38
C LEU A 132 -8.11 -7.75 14.69
N MET A 133 -8.20 -8.33 13.49
CA MET A 133 -9.46 -8.42 12.74
C MET A 133 -10.52 -9.21 13.49
N ALA A 134 -10.17 -10.34 14.10
CA ALA A 134 -11.10 -11.17 14.88
C ALA A 134 -11.72 -10.40 16.06
N VAL A 135 -10.91 -9.63 16.80
CA VAL A 135 -11.41 -8.79 17.89
C VAL A 135 -12.25 -7.63 17.38
N MET A 136 -11.88 -6.99 16.26
CA MET A 136 -12.67 -5.91 15.66
C MET A 136 -14.04 -6.39 15.15
N LEU A 137 -14.11 -7.59 14.56
CA LEU A 137 -15.37 -8.18 14.08
C LEU A 137 -16.33 -8.58 15.22
N TRP A 138 -15.80 -8.91 16.40
CA TRP A 138 -16.58 -9.39 17.54
C TRP A 138 -16.93 -8.30 18.57
N ASP A 139 -15.98 -7.42 18.93
CA ASP A 139 -16.21 -6.38 19.93
C ASP A 139 -16.62 -5.06 19.26
N ALA A 140 -17.93 -4.81 19.25
CA ALA A 140 -18.54 -3.54 18.85
C ALA A 140 -17.80 -2.29 19.37
N GLY A 141 -17.24 -2.34 20.58
CA GLY A 141 -16.53 -1.22 21.19
C GLY A 141 -15.02 -1.16 20.92
N ALA A 142 -14.44 -2.08 20.13
CA ALA A 142 -12.98 -2.21 19.98
C ALA A 142 -12.27 -0.87 19.66
N HIS A 143 -12.79 -0.15 18.66
CA HIS A 143 -12.29 1.16 18.24
C HIS A 143 -12.27 2.22 19.36
N MET A 144 -13.21 2.17 20.31
CA MET A 144 -13.24 3.06 21.48
C MET A 144 -12.28 2.62 22.60
N ARG A 145 -11.83 1.36 22.62
CA ARG A 145 -10.97 0.83 23.71
C ARG A 145 -9.50 1.14 23.51
N HIS A 146 -9.00 1.08 22.27
CA HIS A 146 -7.57 1.32 22.00
C HIS A 146 -7.32 1.76 20.55
N PRO A 147 -6.42 2.73 20.30
CA PRO A 147 -6.11 3.20 18.93
C PRO A 147 -5.66 2.12 17.94
N ILE A 148 -5.13 0.99 18.42
CA ILE A 148 -4.74 -0.15 17.55
C ILE A 148 -5.92 -0.79 16.81
N PHE A 149 -7.15 -0.55 17.24
CA PHE A 149 -8.37 -1.01 16.57
C PHE A 149 -8.95 0.05 15.60
N ASN A 150 -8.36 1.26 15.54
CA ASN A 150 -8.81 2.35 14.65
C ASN A 150 -8.22 2.26 13.24
N LEU A 151 -7.59 1.14 12.86
CA LEU A 151 -6.96 0.91 11.55
C LEU A 151 -7.92 1.21 10.39
N PHE A 152 -9.20 0.90 10.60
CA PHE A 152 -10.27 1.11 9.64
C PHE A 152 -11.37 2.03 10.19
N GLY A 153 -10.98 3.04 10.97
CA GLY A 153 -11.88 4.11 11.44
C GLY A 153 -12.97 3.65 12.44
N PRO A 154 -14.05 4.45 12.62
CA PRO A 154 -15.16 4.10 13.51
C PRO A 154 -15.93 2.88 12.97
N TRP A 155 -16.05 1.86 13.80
CA TRP A 155 -16.66 0.58 13.41
C TRP A 155 -18.18 0.67 13.37
N GLY A 156 -18.81 -0.01 12.41
CA GLY A 156 -20.27 -0.02 12.21
C GLY A 156 -20.79 0.90 11.11
N ALA A 157 -19.91 1.58 10.36
CA ALA A 157 -20.30 2.26 9.13
C ALA A 157 -20.63 1.25 8.01
N THR A 158 -21.77 1.43 7.34
CA THR A 158 -22.17 0.65 6.15
C THR A 158 -21.20 0.87 4.98
N ALA A 159 -21.39 0.12 3.89
CA ALA A 159 -20.66 0.37 2.65
C ALA A 159 -20.85 1.81 2.10
N THR A 160 -21.96 2.47 2.44
CA THR A 160 -22.30 3.86 2.11
C THR A 160 -21.81 4.90 3.13
N GLY A 161 -21.33 4.46 4.30
CA GLY A 161 -20.79 5.32 5.36
C GLY A 161 -21.74 5.63 6.53
N ASP A 162 -22.96 5.10 6.50
CA ASP A 162 -23.97 5.30 7.54
C ASP A 162 -23.68 4.45 8.78
N ILE A 163 -23.71 5.03 9.98
CA ILE A 163 -23.46 4.28 11.22
C ILE A 163 -24.75 3.54 11.62
N GLU A 164 -24.91 2.31 11.16
CA GLU A 164 -25.95 1.41 11.67
C GLU A 164 -25.59 0.88 13.06
N SER A 165 -26.57 0.29 13.77
CA SER A 165 -26.31 -0.24 15.11
C SER A 165 -25.19 -1.27 15.05
N ILE A 166 -24.23 -1.14 15.98
CA ILE A 166 -22.84 -1.62 15.89
C ILE A 166 -22.72 -3.17 15.79
N SER A 167 -23.85 -3.89 15.80
CA SER A 167 -23.93 -5.32 16.01
C SER A 167 -23.54 -6.24 14.84
N ARG A 168 -23.35 -5.80 13.57
CA ARG A 168 -23.23 -6.76 12.43
C ARG A 168 -22.31 -6.47 11.22
N TRP A 169 -22.44 -5.34 10.52
CA TRP A 169 -22.28 -5.33 9.05
C TRP A 169 -20.86 -5.20 8.45
N ALA A 170 -19.97 -6.12 8.81
CA ALA A 170 -18.84 -6.52 7.95
C ALA A 170 -18.59 -8.04 8.01
N ALA A 171 -18.61 -8.61 9.22
CA ALA A 171 -18.64 -10.06 9.41
C ALA A 171 -19.91 -10.68 8.80
N ALA A 172 -21.08 -10.06 8.99
CA ALA A 172 -22.37 -10.73 8.76
C ALA A 172 -22.76 -10.99 7.29
N SER A 173 -21.97 -10.56 6.30
CA SER A 173 -22.20 -10.84 4.86
C SER A 173 -21.17 -11.78 4.23
N ILE A 174 -19.97 -11.88 4.81
CA ILE A 174 -18.95 -12.88 4.43
C ILE A 174 -19.07 -14.14 5.30
N LEU A 175 -19.39 -13.95 6.58
CA LEU A 175 -19.60 -15.00 7.59
C LEU A 175 -21.11 -15.18 7.89
N SER A 176 -21.99 -14.82 6.93
CA SER A 176 -23.43 -15.13 7.00
C SER A 176 -23.69 -16.63 7.00
N ASP A 177 -22.85 -17.38 6.27
CA ASP A 177 -22.82 -18.84 6.28
C ASP A 177 -22.08 -19.31 7.53
N GLU A 178 -22.68 -20.27 8.25
CA GLU A 178 -22.01 -20.90 9.39
C GLU A 178 -20.72 -21.60 8.95
N ALA A 179 -20.65 -22.19 7.76
CA ALA A 179 -19.43 -22.85 7.29
C ALA A 179 -18.26 -21.86 7.11
N GLU A 180 -18.51 -20.67 6.55
CA GLU A 180 -17.50 -19.59 6.45
C GLU A 180 -17.11 -19.06 7.84
N LEU A 181 -18.08 -18.88 8.76
CA LEU A 181 -17.79 -18.48 10.14
C LEU A 181 -16.90 -19.51 10.87
N ARG A 182 -17.17 -20.81 10.68
CA ARG A 182 -16.36 -21.89 11.28
C ARG A 182 -14.94 -21.87 10.73
N ARG A 183 -14.76 -21.79 9.41
CA ARG A 183 -13.43 -21.67 8.77
C ARG A 183 -12.66 -20.45 9.30
N TRP A 184 -13.31 -19.28 9.37
CA TRP A 184 -12.68 -18.08 9.95
C TRP A 184 -12.23 -18.31 11.40
N MET A 185 -13.07 -18.93 12.24
CA MET A 185 -12.68 -19.24 13.62
C MET A 185 -11.55 -20.27 13.72
N ASP A 186 -11.43 -21.21 12.78
CA ASP A 186 -10.27 -22.10 12.68
C ASP A 186 -8.98 -21.33 12.33
N THR A 187 -9.03 -20.42 11.36
CA THR A 187 -7.91 -19.52 11.04
C THR A 187 -7.50 -18.69 12.28
N VAL A 188 -8.46 -18.18 13.06
CA VAL A 188 -8.21 -17.43 14.31
C VAL A 188 -7.55 -18.32 15.38
N ARG A 189 -8.01 -19.56 15.56
CA ARG A 189 -7.40 -20.53 16.50
C ARG A 189 -5.96 -20.86 16.10
N MET A 190 -5.70 -21.07 14.81
CA MET A 190 -4.35 -21.34 14.30
C MET A 190 -3.42 -20.14 14.52
N ALA A 191 -3.87 -18.92 14.21
CA ALA A 191 -3.11 -17.69 14.44
C ALA A 191 -2.80 -17.47 15.93
N TRP A 192 -3.76 -17.75 16.81
CA TRP A 192 -3.56 -17.67 18.26
C TRP A 192 -2.55 -18.71 18.77
N ALA A 193 -2.70 -19.97 18.37
CA ALA A 193 -1.78 -21.03 18.74
C ALA A 193 -0.34 -20.75 18.27
N ALA A 194 -0.17 -20.19 17.06
CA ALA A 194 1.13 -19.80 16.53
C ALA A 194 1.83 -18.71 17.38
N LEU A 195 1.12 -17.69 17.84
CA LEU A 195 1.70 -16.65 18.72
C LEU A 195 1.96 -17.13 20.16
N GLN A 196 1.23 -18.14 20.64
CA GLN A 196 1.46 -18.73 21.97
C GLN A 196 2.54 -19.81 21.97
N ALA A 197 2.96 -20.32 20.80
CA ALA A 197 4.05 -21.26 20.69
C ALA A 197 5.36 -20.60 21.17
N PRO A 198 6.09 -21.19 22.13
CA PRO A 198 7.35 -20.61 22.59
C PRO A 198 8.33 -20.56 21.43
N THR A 199 8.74 -19.35 21.05
CA THR A 199 9.51 -19.10 19.83
C THR A 199 10.86 -19.82 19.92
N SER A 200 10.99 -20.96 19.24
CA SER A 200 12.13 -21.88 19.40
C SER A 200 13.46 -21.24 19.01
N ARG A 201 13.41 -20.14 18.23
CA ARG A 201 14.54 -19.23 17.94
C ARG A 201 15.26 -18.72 19.20
N GLY A 202 14.64 -18.72 20.38
CA GLY A 202 15.31 -18.37 21.64
C GLY A 202 16.32 -19.42 22.15
N GLN A 203 16.19 -20.70 21.78
CA GLN A 203 17.04 -21.78 22.32
C GLN A 203 18.30 -22.05 21.49
N SER A 204 18.32 -21.74 20.19
CA SER A 204 19.51 -21.90 19.35
C SER A 204 20.64 -20.90 19.66
N ALA A 205 20.36 -19.82 20.41
CA ALA A 205 21.36 -18.84 20.81
C ALA A 205 22.17 -19.22 22.08
N GLN A 206 21.77 -20.26 22.80
CA GLN A 206 22.42 -20.67 24.06
C GLN A 206 23.19 -22.00 23.97
N ASN A 207 23.06 -22.74 22.86
CA ASN A 207 23.80 -23.98 22.59
C ASN A 207 24.71 -23.83 21.36
N LEU A 208 25.58 -22.82 21.38
CA LEU A 208 26.73 -22.76 20.47
C LEU A 208 27.84 -23.67 21.02
N PRO A 209 28.28 -24.71 20.28
CA PRO A 209 29.44 -25.51 20.68
C PRO A 209 30.72 -24.67 20.64
N ASP A 210 31.75 -25.15 21.35
CA ASP A 210 32.99 -24.41 21.61
C ASP A 210 33.72 -23.99 20.32
N ARG A 211 34.38 -22.83 20.39
CA ARG A 211 34.53 -21.86 19.29
C ARG A 211 35.73 -22.13 18.35
N ASN A 212 35.91 -23.39 17.91
CA ASN A 212 37.15 -23.85 17.25
C ASN A 212 36.99 -24.53 15.87
N ASP A 213 35.81 -24.51 15.23
CA ASP A 213 35.65 -24.92 13.81
C ASP A 213 34.76 -23.90 13.04
N GLU A 214 35.31 -22.72 12.79
CA GLU A 214 34.60 -21.61 12.13
C GLU A 214 34.34 -21.82 10.62
N SER A 215 34.77 -22.95 10.03
CA SER A 215 34.79 -23.14 8.58
C SER A 215 33.53 -23.78 7.98
N LYS A 216 32.88 -24.70 8.70
CA LYS A 216 31.75 -25.49 8.16
C LYS A 216 30.42 -24.74 8.01
N PRO A 217 29.96 -23.91 8.99
CA PRO A 217 28.62 -23.32 8.92
C PRO A 217 28.42 -22.39 7.71
N TRP A 218 29.49 -21.69 7.30
CA TRP A 218 29.46 -20.79 6.15
C TRP A 218 29.31 -21.52 4.82
N ILE A 219 29.94 -22.68 4.66
CA ILE A 219 29.85 -23.49 3.43
C ILE A 219 28.43 -24.05 3.26
N GLU A 220 27.78 -24.48 4.33
CA GLU A 220 26.40 -24.97 4.29
C GLU A 220 25.40 -23.83 3.97
N LEU A 221 25.57 -22.66 4.58
CA LEU A 221 24.77 -21.45 4.27
C LEU A 221 24.99 -20.96 2.83
N GLU A 222 26.22 -20.95 2.34
CA GLU A 222 26.56 -20.54 0.97
C GLU A 222 25.98 -21.52 -0.06
N ASN A 223 26.03 -22.83 0.21
CA ASN A 223 25.44 -23.85 -0.64
C ASN A 223 23.91 -23.78 -0.65
N ALA A 224 23.27 -23.52 0.51
CA ALA A 224 21.83 -23.28 0.58
C ALA A 224 21.42 -22.03 -0.22
N ALA A 225 22.17 -20.93 -0.12
CA ALA A 225 21.94 -19.72 -0.90
C ALA A 225 22.09 -19.96 -2.42
N LYS A 226 23.14 -20.68 -2.84
CA LYS A 226 23.34 -21.07 -4.26
C LYS A 226 22.19 -21.95 -4.78
N GLN A 227 21.73 -22.91 -3.99
CA GLN A 227 20.59 -23.75 -4.35
C GLN A 227 19.30 -22.93 -4.48
N GLN A 228 19.08 -21.95 -3.61
CA GLN A 228 17.91 -21.06 -3.69
C GLN A 228 17.94 -20.17 -4.94
N VAL A 229 19.09 -19.62 -5.30
CA VAL A 229 19.29 -18.85 -6.54
C VAL A 229 19.00 -19.71 -7.77
N ARG A 230 19.46 -20.97 -7.77
CA ARG A 230 19.17 -21.92 -8.86
C ARG A 230 17.67 -22.22 -9.00
N ILE A 231 16.97 -22.51 -7.89
CA ILE A 231 15.52 -22.75 -7.91
C ILE A 231 14.77 -21.53 -8.47
N HIS A 232 15.17 -20.31 -8.09
CA HIS A 232 14.57 -19.09 -8.61
C HIS A 232 14.81 -18.90 -10.12
N GLN A 233 16.03 -19.20 -10.61
CA GLN A 233 16.34 -19.17 -12.04
C GLN A 233 15.52 -20.20 -12.85
N GLU A 234 15.35 -21.42 -12.32
CA GLU A 234 14.51 -22.46 -12.92
C GLU A 234 13.03 -22.01 -12.99
N GLN A 235 12.50 -21.38 -11.94
CA GLN A 235 11.14 -20.80 -11.93
C GLN A 235 10.95 -19.67 -12.95
N VAL A 236 11.91 -18.75 -13.07
CA VAL A 236 11.86 -17.65 -14.05
C VAL A 236 11.92 -18.18 -15.49
N ALA A 237 12.71 -19.22 -15.74
CA ALA A 237 12.76 -19.87 -17.06
C ALA A 237 11.42 -20.55 -17.42
N ILE A 238 10.78 -21.25 -16.47
CA ILE A 238 9.46 -21.86 -16.66
C ILE A 238 8.39 -20.79 -16.93
N ALA A 239 8.36 -19.71 -16.16
CA ALA A 239 7.42 -18.61 -16.37
C ALA A 239 7.59 -17.96 -17.75
N SER A 240 8.84 -17.72 -18.18
CA SER A 240 9.16 -17.17 -19.50
C SER A 240 8.73 -18.10 -20.64
N PHE A 241 8.91 -19.42 -20.49
CA PHE A 241 8.44 -20.41 -21.46
C PHE A 241 6.90 -20.40 -21.59
N LEU A 242 6.18 -20.35 -20.47
CA LEU A 242 4.71 -20.32 -20.46
C LEU A 242 4.16 -19.02 -21.08
N GLU A 243 4.83 -17.88 -20.87
CA GLU A 243 4.46 -16.62 -21.53
C GLU A 243 4.66 -16.69 -23.06
N VAL A 244 5.79 -17.23 -23.52
CA VAL A 244 6.05 -17.46 -24.95
C VAL A 244 5.05 -18.47 -25.55
N GLU A 245 4.67 -19.51 -24.82
CA GLU A 245 3.66 -20.48 -25.26
C GLU A 245 2.26 -19.83 -25.40
N GLN A 246 1.87 -18.95 -24.48
CA GLN A 246 0.62 -18.19 -24.56
C GLN A 246 0.64 -17.20 -25.74
N GLN A 247 1.73 -16.46 -25.92
CA GLN A 247 1.90 -15.52 -27.05
C GLN A 247 1.84 -16.26 -28.39
N ASN A 248 2.61 -17.34 -28.55
CA ASN A 248 2.59 -18.18 -29.75
C ASN A 248 1.20 -18.79 -30.00
N THR A 249 0.49 -19.25 -28.97
CA THR A 249 -0.90 -19.75 -29.12
C THR A 249 -1.85 -18.67 -29.64
N ALA A 250 -1.72 -17.43 -29.13
CA ALA A 250 -2.51 -16.30 -29.59
C ALA A 250 -2.15 -15.87 -31.03
N GLU A 251 -0.87 -15.89 -31.40
CA GLU A 251 -0.41 -15.61 -32.77
C GLU A 251 -0.83 -16.70 -33.75
N GLN A 252 -0.69 -17.99 -33.41
CA GLN A 252 -1.20 -19.09 -34.22
C GLN A 252 -2.72 -18.99 -34.42
N GLN A 253 -3.46 -18.58 -33.39
CA GLN A 253 -4.91 -18.40 -33.51
C GLN A 253 -5.25 -17.23 -34.46
N ARG A 254 -4.59 -16.07 -34.31
CA ARG A 254 -4.71 -14.94 -35.25
C ARG A 254 -4.37 -15.35 -36.68
N LEU A 255 -3.29 -16.11 -36.86
CA LEU A 255 -2.84 -16.56 -38.18
C LEU A 255 -3.84 -17.55 -38.79
N ARG A 256 -4.41 -18.48 -38.01
CA ARG A 256 -5.49 -19.37 -38.45
C ARG A 256 -6.75 -18.60 -38.84
N ASP A 257 -7.13 -17.59 -38.07
CA ASP A 257 -8.31 -16.75 -38.36
C ASP A 257 -8.09 -15.89 -39.62
N TRP A 258 -6.86 -15.44 -39.86
CA TRP A 258 -6.46 -14.75 -41.10
C TRP A 258 -6.34 -15.69 -42.31
N ILE A 259 -5.90 -16.95 -42.14
CA ILE A 259 -5.92 -17.99 -43.18
C ILE A 259 -7.34 -18.31 -43.64
N ARG A 260 -8.31 -18.33 -42.72
CA ARG A 260 -9.74 -18.50 -43.07
C ARG A 260 -10.31 -17.34 -43.89
N GLN A 261 -9.59 -16.22 -44.00
CA GLN A 261 -9.94 -15.08 -44.86
C GLN A 261 -9.25 -15.16 -46.24
N ASP A 262 -8.59 -16.30 -46.54
CA ASP A 262 -8.06 -16.71 -47.85
C ASP A 262 -6.94 -15.80 -48.42
N HIS A 263 -6.13 -15.20 -47.54
CA HIS A 263 -5.08 -14.23 -47.89
C HIS A 263 -3.67 -14.81 -48.16
N LEU A 264 -3.48 -16.14 -48.16
CA LEU A 264 -2.17 -16.78 -48.36
C LEU A 264 -2.09 -17.65 -49.63
N ASP A 265 -0.93 -17.58 -50.30
CA ASP A 265 -0.58 -18.48 -51.40
C ASP A 265 -0.18 -19.89 -50.91
N TYR A 266 0.10 -20.78 -51.86
CA TYR A 266 0.40 -22.19 -51.59
C TYR A 266 1.72 -22.38 -50.83
N ASP A 267 2.77 -21.65 -51.19
CA ASP A 267 4.10 -21.81 -50.60
C ASP A 267 4.13 -21.28 -49.16
N GLN A 268 3.41 -20.19 -48.90
CA GLN A 268 3.20 -19.65 -47.55
C GLN A 268 2.41 -20.63 -46.66
N ARG A 269 1.39 -21.32 -47.20
CA ARG A 269 0.66 -22.39 -46.47
C ARG A 269 1.57 -23.57 -46.13
N VAL A 270 2.45 -23.98 -47.06
CA VAL A 270 3.42 -25.07 -46.83
C VAL A 270 4.47 -24.68 -45.76
N ALA A 271 5.03 -23.47 -45.84
CA ALA A 271 6.00 -22.97 -44.85
C ALA A 271 5.42 -22.94 -43.43
N LEU A 272 4.13 -22.60 -43.29
CA LEU A 272 3.45 -22.62 -41.99
C LEU A 272 3.26 -24.05 -41.46
N MET A 273 2.82 -25.00 -42.28
CA MET A 273 2.68 -26.40 -41.84
C MET A 273 4.00 -27.00 -41.38
N GLN A 274 5.12 -26.59 -41.99
CA GLN A 274 6.47 -26.98 -41.55
C GLN A 274 6.86 -26.32 -40.21
N SER A 275 6.47 -25.06 -39.97
CA SER A 275 6.66 -24.38 -38.69
C SER A 275 5.86 -25.07 -37.56
N ASP A 276 4.59 -25.39 -37.79
CA ASP A 276 3.76 -26.14 -36.83
C ASP A 276 4.38 -27.50 -36.46
N HIS A 277 4.93 -28.23 -37.44
CA HIS A 277 5.61 -29.50 -37.19
C HIS A 277 6.92 -29.35 -36.39
N ARG A 278 7.71 -28.30 -36.68
CA ARG A 278 8.94 -27.98 -35.92
C ARG A 278 8.60 -27.59 -34.47
N TRP A 279 7.58 -26.76 -34.26
CA TRP A 279 7.08 -26.41 -32.92
C TRP A 279 6.58 -27.61 -32.12
N ALA A 280 5.80 -28.51 -32.74
CA ALA A 280 5.35 -29.74 -32.09
C ALA A 280 6.54 -30.62 -31.66
N THR A 281 7.56 -30.74 -32.51
CA THR A 281 8.78 -31.51 -32.21
C THR A 281 9.62 -30.89 -31.09
N LEU A 282 9.74 -29.55 -31.05
CA LEU A 282 10.41 -28.84 -29.95
C LEU A 282 9.65 -29.02 -28.62
N LYS A 283 8.32 -29.01 -28.65
CA LYS A 283 7.47 -29.22 -27.47
C LYS A 283 7.59 -30.64 -26.89
N GLU A 284 7.65 -31.66 -27.74
CA GLU A 284 7.90 -33.04 -27.27
C GLU A 284 9.36 -33.24 -26.79
N ARG A 285 10.36 -32.59 -27.43
CA ARG A 285 11.75 -32.59 -26.95
C ARG A 285 11.89 -31.93 -25.57
N TRP A 286 11.20 -30.81 -25.32
CA TRP A 286 11.18 -30.14 -24.02
C TRP A 286 10.56 -31.02 -22.92
N LYS A 287 9.44 -31.69 -23.22
CA LYS A 287 8.80 -32.64 -22.28
C LYS A 287 9.67 -33.86 -21.97
N ALA A 288 10.48 -34.31 -22.93
CA ALA A 288 11.31 -35.51 -22.80
C ALA A 288 12.59 -35.29 -21.98
N ASN A 289 13.04 -34.05 -21.80
CA ASN A 289 14.32 -33.72 -21.15
C ASN A 289 14.12 -33.13 -19.74
N PRO A 290 14.44 -33.86 -18.66
CA PRO A 290 14.27 -33.38 -17.29
C PRO A 290 15.43 -32.50 -16.78
N SER A 291 16.46 -32.22 -17.59
CA SER A 291 17.65 -31.47 -17.15
C SER A 291 17.70 -30.05 -17.71
N PHE A 292 18.13 -29.11 -16.87
CA PHE A 292 18.18 -27.67 -17.19
C PHE A 292 19.08 -27.36 -18.39
N GLU A 293 20.26 -27.99 -18.47
CA GLU A 293 21.24 -27.77 -19.53
C GLU A 293 20.70 -28.19 -20.91
N GLN A 294 19.99 -29.31 -20.99
CA GLN A 294 19.36 -29.78 -22.24
C GLN A 294 18.17 -28.92 -22.67
N ASN A 295 17.49 -28.27 -21.72
CA ASN A 295 16.40 -27.35 -22.03
C ASN A 295 16.88 -25.95 -22.43
N ALA A 296 18.11 -25.56 -22.08
CA ALA A 296 18.73 -24.33 -22.59
C ALA A 296 18.94 -24.37 -24.12
N ASP A 297 19.37 -25.52 -24.66
CA ASP A 297 19.50 -25.71 -26.12
C ASP A 297 18.14 -25.62 -26.82
N VAL A 298 17.10 -26.27 -26.27
CA VAL A 298 15.74 -26.22 -26.83
C VAL A 298 15.16 -24.79 -26.74
N ALA A 299 15.44 -24.03 -25.68
CA ALA A 299 15.08 -22.62 -25.59
C ALA A 299 15.80 -21.77 -26.65
N GLY A 300 17.07 -22.07 -26.95
CA GLY A 300 17.83 -21.45 -28.04
C GLY A 300 17.21 -21.71 -29.42
N GLU A 301 16.81 -22.95 -29.69
CA GLU A 301 16.10 -23.34 -30.91
C GLU A 301 14.72 -22.67 -31.02
N ILE A 302 13.95 -22.62 -29.92
CA ILE A 302 12.66 -21.90 -29.82
C ILE A 302 12.82 -20.41 -30.18
N HIS A 303 13.83 -19.73 -29.61
CA HIS A 303 14.12 -18.35 -29.95
C HIS A 303 14.65 -18.17 -31.38
N ALA A 304 15.33 -19.15 -31.97
CA ALA A 304 15.70 -19.12 -33.38
C ALA A 304 14.47 -19.23 -34.28
N LEU A 305 13.55 -20.16 -33.99
CA LEU A 305 12.33 -20.36 -34.77
C LEU A 305 11.40 -19.15 -34.72
N HIS A 306 11.23 -18.53 -33.55
CA HIS A 306 10.45 -17.30 -33.40
C HIS A 306 11.05 -16.14 -34.24
N ARG A 307 12.38 -16.07 -34.38
CA ARG A 307 13.06 -15.07 -35.24
C ARG A 307 12.93 -15.39 -36.74
N GLU A 308 12.75 -16.66 -37.11
CA GLU A 308 12.62 -17.12 -38.50
C GLU A 308 11.23 -16.80 -39.07
N TYR A 309 10.17 -16.87 -38.25
CA TYR A 309 8.76 -16.76 -38.69
C TYR A 309 8.00 -15.51 -38.21
N SER A 310 8.68 -14.51 -37.61
CA SER A 310 8.04 -13.22 -37.27
C SER A 310 7.63 -12.43 -38.52
N ILE A 311 6.39 -11.94 -38.56
CA ILE A 311 5.81 -11.20 -39.69
C ILE A 311 6.57 -9.87 -39.90
N PRO A 312 6.91 -9.48 -41.16
CA PRO A 312 7.78 -8.33 -41.42
C PRO A 312 7.00 -7.00 -41.46
N ASP A 313 6.71 -6.42 -40.30
CA ASP A 313 6.14 -5.05 -40.20
C ASP A 313 6.87 -4.11 -39.21
N GLU A 314 7.97 -4.54 -38.59
CA GLU A 314 8.82 -3.68 -37.74
C GLU A 314 10.25 -3.52 -38.28
N PRO A 315 10.81 -2.29 -38.33
CA PRO A 315 12.19 -2.07 -38.75
C PRO A 315 13.19 -2.62 -37.74
N ARG A 316 14.28 -3.22 -38.22
CA ARG A 316 15.34 -3.79 -37.38
C ARG A 316 16.10 -2.68 -36.62
N ILE A 317 15.83 -2.58 -35.32
CA ILE A 317 16.35 -1.57 -34.39
C ILE A 317 17.54 -2.14 -33.60
N ASN A 318 18.68 -1.44 -33.57
CA ASN A 318 19.87 -1.87 -32.80
C ASN A 318 19.72 -1.54 -31.29
N SER A 319 20.66 -1.99 -30.47
CA SER A 319 20.60 -1.81 -29.00
C SER A 319 20.58 -0.34 -28.54
N SER A 320 21.16 0.60 -29.30
CA SER A 320 21.07 2.04 -29.02
C SER A 320 19.68 2.58 -29.31
N ASP A 321 19.07 2.17 -30.42
CA ASP A 321 17.73 2.58 -30.81
C ASP A 321 16.65 1.96 -29.92
N ARG A 322 16.88 0.74 -29.37
CA ARG A 322 16.04 0.15 -28.32
C ARG A 322 16.05 0.97 -27.03
N LEU A 323 17.21 1.49 -26.61
CA LEU A 323 17.30 2.38 -25.45
C LEU A 323 16.59 3.71 -25.72
N LEU A 324 16.77 4.27 -26.91
CA LEU A 324 16.10 5.50 -27.36
C LEU A 324 14.57 5.35 -27.44
N TRP A 325 14.08 4.20 -27.90
CA TRP A 325 12.66 3.83 -27.89
C TRP A 325 12.12 3.63 -26.47
N TRP A 326 12.87 2.95 -25.59
CA TRP A 326 12.45 2.73 -24.20
C TRP A 326 12.35 4.07 -23.45
N LEU A 327 13.35 4.95 -23.57
CA LEU A 327 13.33 6.29 -22.98
C LEU A 327 12.15 7.14 -23.51
N LYS A 328 11.90 7.14 -24.82
CA LYS A 328 10.72 7.80 -25.42
C LYS A 328 9.40 7.21 -24.94
N ARG A 329 9.32 5.89 -24.76
CA ARG A 329 8.12 5.21 -24.25
C ARG A 329 7.87 5.56 -22.78
N GLN A 330 8.89 5.64 -21.94
CA GLN A 330 8.73 6.15 -20.57
C GLN A 330 8.24 7.61 -20.57
N ARG A 331 8.78 8.48 -21.44
CA ARG A 331 8.31 9.87 -21.56
C ARG A 331 6.81 9.95 -21.85
N ASN A 332 6.33 9.21 -22.86
CA ASN A 332 4.91 9.25 -23.24
C ASN A 332 3.99 8.62 -22.17
N VAL A 333 4.48 7.60 -21.42
CA VAL A 333 3.73 6.99 -20.30
C VAL A 333 3.60 7.94 -19.10
N TYR A 334 4.56 8.85 -18.88
CA TYR A 334 4.56 9.73 -17.71
C TYR A 334 4.14 11.20 -17.97
N PHE A 335 4.15 11.70 -19.20
CA PHE A 335 3.92 13.14 -19.48
C PHE A 335 2.77 13.49 -20.43
N ASP A 336 2.38 12.63 -21.37
CA ASP A 336 1.27 12.97 -22.30
C ASP A 336 -0.13 12.83 -21.64
N ALA A 337 -0.18 12.34 -20.39
CA ALA A 337 -1.37 12.29 -19.55
C ALA A 337 -1.58 13.61 -18.76
N ALA A 338 -1.97 14.67 -19.48
CA ALA A 338 -2.49 15.96 -18.99
C ALA A 338 -1.52 16.89 -18.21
N PRO A 339 -1.12 18.05 -18.78
CA PRO A 339 -0.22 19.02 -18.12
C PRO A 339 -0.89 19.90 -17.03
N GLU A 340 -2.22 19.89 -16.87
CA GLU A 340 -2.93 20.87 -16.02
C GLU A 340 -2.95 20.55 -14.51
N LYS A 341 -2.39 19.41 -14.06
CA LYS A 341 -2.44 18.99 -12.63
C LYS A 341 -1.10 18.88 -11.90
N PHE A 342 0.02 19.23 -12.54
CA PHE A 342 1.37 19.02 -11.98
C PHE A 342 1.82 20.02 -10.89
N ASN A 343 0.93 20.89 -10.39
CA ASN A 343 1.22 21.83 -9.30
C ASN A 343 1.01 21.27 -7.89
N GLU A 344 0.56 20.02 -7.74
CA GLU A 344 0.36 19.35 -6.46
C GLU A 344 1.38 18.19 -6.32
N GLY A 345 2.28 18.31 -5.33
CA GLY A 345 3.58 17.60 -5.26
C GLY A 345 3.58 16.09 -5.52
N ALA A 346 4.63 15.63 -6.20
CA ALA A 346 4.80 14.24 -6.61
C ALA A 346 4.97 13.26 -5.42
N PRO A 347 4.47 12.00 -5.51
CA PRO A 347 4.57 11.04 -4.40
C PRO A 347 5.96 10.40 -4.22
N SER A 348 6.35 10.23 -2.94
CA SER A 348 7.62 9.64 -2.47
C SER A 348 7.97 8.23 -2.99
N TYR A 349 7.01 7.45 -3.51
CA TYR A 349 7.27 6.09 -4.00
C TYR A 349 7.99 6.04 -5.36
N LEU A 350 8.16 7.17 -6.05
CA LEU A 350 8.95 7.25 -7.30
C LEU A 350 10.47 7.18 -7.06
N ALA A 351 10.94 7.21 -5.81
CA ALA A 351 12.36 7.22 -5.47
C ALA A 351 13.11 5.92 -5.85
N GLU A 352 12.48 4.74 -5.74
CA GLU A 352 13.17 3.46 -5.95
C GLU A 352 13.40 3.10 -7.44
N PRO A 353 12.42 3.25 -8.35
CA PRO A 353 12.65 3.07 -9.79
C PRO A 353 13.70 4.05 -10.33
N ASN A 354 13.63 5.31 -9.89
CA ASN A 354 14.59 6.34 -10.26
C ASN A 354 16.00 6.06 -9.72
N ARG A 355 16.13 5.44 -8.55
CA ARG A 355 17.42 4.96 -8.02
C ARG A 355 18.02 3.84 -8.87
N LYS A 356 17.22 2.86 -9.31
CA LYS A 356 17.69 1.78 -10.20
C LYS A 356 18.11 2.31 -11.57
N ALA A 357 17.37 3.27 -12.14
CA ALA A 357 17.74 3.96 -13.37
C ALA A 357 19.06 4.76 -13.20
N ARG A 358 19.24 5.47 -12.07
CA ARG A 358 20.48 6.18 -11.74
C ARG A 358 21.67 5.23 -11.63
N ASP A 359 21.53 4.14 -10.87
CA ASP A 359 22.63 3.22 -10.61
C ASP A 359 23.06 2.51 -11.92
N PHE A 360 22.13 2.17 -12.80
CA PHE A 360 22.41 1.66 -14.15
C PHE A 360 23.06 2.71 -15.08
N ALA A 361 22.60 3.98 -15.04
CA ALA A 361 23.23 5.06 -15.81
C ALA A 361 24.66 5.37 -15.33
N LEU A 362 24.91 5.29 -14.02
CA LEU A 362 26.24 5.41 -13.42
C LEU A 362 27.12 4.21 -13.76
N GLU A 363 26.58 2.99 -13.80
CA GLU A 363 27.28 1.78 -14.23
C GLU A 363 27.72 1.87 -15.71
N ILE A 364 26.82 2.29 -16.60
CA ILE A 364 27.15 2.62 -18.00
C ILE A 364 28.26 3.68 -18.07
N ARG A 365 28.23 4.72 -17.22
CA ARG A 365 29.25 5.79 -17.20
C ARG A 365 30.59 5.31 -16.62
N ALA A 366 30.57 4.42 -15.64
CA ALA A 366 31.75 3.82 -15.02
C ALA A 366 32.46 2.85 -15.97
N ALA A 367 31.70 2.03 -16.70
CA ALA A 367 32.18 1.13 -17.75
C ALA A 367 32.80 1.85 -18.96
N ARG A 368 32.74 3.19 -19.02
CA ARG A 368 33.09 4.01 -20.19
C ARG A 368 34.37 4.84 -20.08
N ARG A 369 35.21 4.65 -19.06
CA ARG A 369 36.54 5.26 -19.01
C ARG A 369 37.44 4.71 -20.13
N GLY A 370 37.41 5.36 -21.30
CA GLY A 370 38.19 4.99 -22.49
C GLY A 370 37.37 4.70 -23.76
N ALA A 371 36.03 4.78 -23.72
CA ALA A 371 35.19 4.55 -24.90
C ALA A 371 35.02 5.82 -25.77
N PRO A 372 34.80 5.69 -27.10
CA PRO A 372 34.50 6.83 -27.96
C PRO A 372 33.16 7.52 -27.60
N PRO A 373 33.00 8.81 -27.94
CA PRO A 373 31.78 9.57 -27.64
C PRO A 373 30.55 8.97 -28.34
N LEU A 374 29.38 9.18 -27.73
CA LEU A 374 28.10 8.78 -28.34
C LEU A 374 27.78 9.59 -29.59
N PRO A 375 27.01 9.03 -30.55
CA PRO A 375 26.31 9.85 -31.52
C PRO A 375 25.43 10.87 -30.79
N ALA A 376 25.47 12.13 -31.26
CA ALA A 376 24.85 13.27 -30.57
C ALA A 376 23.41 13.01 -30.06
N PRO A 377 22.47 12.41 -30.83
CA PRO A 377 21.09 12.22 -30.37
C PRO A 377 20.94 11.41 -29.07
N LEU A 378 21.87 10.47 -28.78
CA LEU A 378 21.82 9.72 -27.52
C LEU A 378 22.49 10.49 -26.37
N ASN A 379 23.45 11.36 -26.68
CA ASN A 379 24.11 12.22 -25.71
C ASN A 379 23.18 13.37 -25.27
N ASP A 380 22.42 13.92 -26.21
CA ASP A 380 21.40 14.95 -25.97
C ASP A 380 20.24 14.38 -25.15
N ALA A 381 19.74 13.18 -25.49
CA ALA A 381 18.72 12.49 -24.71
C ALA A 381 19.18 12.16 -23.27
N LEU A 382 20.46 11.82 -23.07
CA LEU A 382 21.04 11.62 -21.73
C LEU A 382 21.13 12.94 -20.94
N ALA A 383 21.46 14.05 -21.60
CA ALA A 383 21.52 15.37 -20.96
C ALA A 383 20.12 15.89 -20.59
N GLU A 384 19.11 15.69 -21.45
CA GLU A 384 17.70 16.00 -21.18
C GLU A 384 17.19 15.17 -19.99
N TRP A 385 17.47 13.87 -19.97
CA TRP A 385 17.07 12.98 -18.87
C TRP A 385 17.77 13.34 -17.54
N GLN A 386 19.06 13.73 -17.59
CA GLN A 386 19.79 14.22 -16.43
C GLN A 386 19.17 15.52 -15.88
N SER A 387 18.80 16.47 -16.75
CA SER A 387 18.14 17.71 -16.35
C SER A 387 16.75 17.49 -15.75
N LEU A 388 15.98 16.53 -16.28
CA LEU A 388 14.69 16.11 -15.72
C LEU A 388 14.86 15.42 -14.36
N TYR A 389 15.90 14.61 -14.20
CA TYR A 389 16.22 13.95 -12.94
C TYR A 389 16.67 14.94 -11.84
N ASP A 390 17.49 15.92 -12.20
CA ASP A 390 17.91 16.99 -11.30
C ASP A 390 16.73 17.92 -10.93
N TRP A 391 15.76 18.12 -11.85
CA TRP A 391 14.48 18.76 -11.56
C TRP A 391 13.61 17.92 -10.61
N CYS A 392 13.49 16.60 -10.81
CA CYS A 392 12.76 15.72 -9.88
C CYS A 392 13.40 15.68 -8.49
N LEU A 393 14.73 15.63 -8.39
CA LEU A 393 15.45 15.67 -7.10
C LEU A 393 15.31 17.01 -6.37
N THR A 394 15.12 18.11 -7.10
CA THR A 394 14.81 19.41 -6.49
C THR A 394 13.32 19.55 -6.17
N ALA A 395 12.41 18.95 -6.94
CA ALA A 395 10.98 18.89 -6.65
C ALA A 395 10.63 18.01 -5.43
N ASP A 396 11.39 16.94 -5.18
CA ASP A 396 11.22 16.07 -4.00
C ASP A 396 11.70 16.74 -2.69
N SER A 397 12.30 17.95 -2.77
CA SER A 397 12.43 18.87 -1.63
C SER A 397 11.09 19.53 -1.27
N SER A 398 10.01 18.73 -1.30
CA SER A 398 8.65 19.12 -0.93
C SER A 398 8.66 19.96 0.34
N SER A 399 8.38 21.25 0.16
CA SER A 399 8.33 22.19 1.27
C SER A 399 7.22 21.70 2.19
N THR A 400 7.61 21.23 3.38
CA THR A 400 6.65 20.87 4.43
C THR A 400 5.72 22.06 4.59
N PRO A 401 4.41 21.90 4.30
CA PRO A 401 3.55 23.00 3.90
C PRO A 401 3.62 24.13 4.92
N ASP A 402 4.02 25.32 4.46
CA ASP A 402 4.42 26.38 5.37
C ASP A 402 3.31 26.74 6.35
N ALA A 403 3.74 27.02 7.58
CA ALA A 403 2.85 27.48 8.64
C ALA A 403 2.18 28.80 8.20
N THR A 404 0.87 28.77 8.04
CA THR A 404 0.06 29.88 7.52
C THR A 404 -1.12 30.16 8.45
N HIS A 405 -1.61 31.40 8.45
CA HIS A 405 -2.70 31.82 9.32
C HIS A 405 -3.60 32.88 8.67
N SER A 406 -4.83 32.97 9.16
CA SER A 406 -5.75 34.08 8.91
C SER A 406 -5.29 35.37 9.60
N THR A 407 -5.75 36.52 9.12
CA THR A 407 -5.35 37.84 9.64
C THR A 407 -5.72 38.09 11.10
N ASP A 408 -6.75 37.41 11.62
CA ASP A 408 -7.18 37.49 13.02
C ASP A 408 -6.84 36.24 13.85
N PHE A 409 -5.99 35.35 13.30
CA PHE A 409 -5.53 34.10 13.94
C PHE A 409 -6.65 33.15 14.40
N VAL A 410 -7.88 33.33 13.93
CA VAL A 410 -9.00 32.40 14.19
C VAL A 410 -8.76 31.07 13.48
N PHE A 411 -8.24 31.09 12.25
CA PHE A 411 -7.81 29.90 11.51
C PHE A 411 -6.29 29.88 11.35
N VAL A 412 -5.69 28.73 11.62
CA VAL A 412 -4.24 28.50 11.49
C VAL A 412 -4.01 27.14 10.85
N ARG A 413 -3.22 27.11 9.77
CA ARG A 413 -2.76 25.89 9.11
C ARG A 413 -1.29 25.66 9.47
N TRP A 414 -1.07 24.81 10.46
CA TRP A 414 0.23 24.47 11.01
C TRP A 414 0.76 23.18 10.35
N PHE A 415 1.69 23.32 9.40
CA PHE A 415 2.33 22.19 8.73
C PHE A 415 1.34 21.14 8.19
N GLY A 416 0.29 21.63 7.51
CA GLY A 416 -0.78 20.83 6.92
C GLY A 416 -1.93 20.46 7.87
N THR A 417 -1.83 20.73 9.17
CA THR A 417 -2.94 20.55 10.13
C THR A 417 -3.66 21.87 10.36
N GLU A 418 -4.97 21.91 10.15
CA GLU A 418 -5.78 23.11 10.40
C GLU A 418 -6.34 23.11 11.83
N TYR A 419 -6.22 24.26 12.51
CA TYR A 419 -6.73 24.52 13.84
C TYR A 419 -7.62 25.77 13.80
N THR A 420 -8.75 25.71 14.52
CA THR A 420 -9.73 26.82 14.63
C THR A 420 -9.83 27.26 16.09
N PHE A 421 -9.53 28.53 16.37
CA PHE A 421 -9.49 29.13 17.69
C PHE A 421 -10.67 30.06 17.93
N ALA A 422 -11.13 30.16 19.18
CA ALA A 422 -12.12 31.15 19.56
C ALA A 422 -11.52 32.57 19.47
N LYS A 423 -12.24 33.47 18.79
CA LYS A 423 -11.84 34.88 18.65
C LYS A 423 -11.73 35.56 20.02
N GLY A 424 -10.63 36.27 20.25
CA GLY A 424 -10.31 36.90 21.53
C GLY A 424 -9.15 36.18 22.22
N VAL A 425 -9.37 35.64 23.42
CA VAL A 425 -8.32 35.09 24.30
C VAL A 425 -7.46 34.02 23.62
N GLN A 426 -8.06 33.08 22.88
CA GLN A 426 -7.28 32.03 22.19
C GLN A 426 -6.53 32.60 20.99
N SER A 427 -7.21 33.26 20.05
CA SER A 427 -6.57 33.78 18.83
C SER A 427 -5.43 34.78 19.14
N SER A 428 -5.60 35.67 20.12
CA SER A 428 -4.58 36.65 20.53
C SER A 428 -3.38 35.98 21.23
N ALA A 429 -3.61 34.89 21.97
CA ALA A 429 -2.52 34.10 22.57
C ALA A 429 -1.72 33.33 21.50
N ILE A 430 -2.38 32.86 20.44
CA ILE A 430 -1.70 32.27 19.27
C ILE A 430 -0.90 33.32 18.51
N GLU A 431 -1.46 34.50 18.27
CA GLU A 431 -0.76 35.63 17.63
C GLU A 431 0.54 35.99 18.38
N ALA A 432 0.49 36.09 19.72
CA ALA A 432 1.65 36.36 20.56
C ALA A 432 2.74 35.29 20.38
N LEU A 433 2.37 34.01 20.48
CA LEU A 433 3.28 32.88 20.31
C LEU A 433 3.83 32.76 18.88
N TRP A 434 3.04 33.12 17.88
CA TRP A 434 3.43 33.07 16.46
C TRP A 434 4.51 34.09 16.15
N LYS A 435 4.33 35.34 16.62
CA LYS A 435 5.30 36.43 16.45
C LYS A 435 6.66 36.06 17.08
N GLU A 436 6.65 35.49 18.28
CA GLU A 436 7.90 35.05 18.92
C GLU A 436 8.52 33.83 18.21
N TRP A 437 7.70 32.87 17.76
CA TRP A 437 8.19 31.73 16.99
C TRP A 437 8.86 32.15 15.66
N GLN A 438 8.26 33.09 14.92
CA GLN A 438 8.88 33.64 13.70
C GLN A 438 10.17 34.43 13.96
N LYS A 439 10.27 35.07 15.13
CA LYS A 439 11.40 35.93 15.49
C LYS A 439 12.60 35.18 16.05
N THR A 440 12.36 34.19 16.92
CA THR A 440 13.43 33.49 17.68
C THR A 440 13.26 31.96 17.73
N GLY A 441 12.08 31.42 17.40
CA GLY A 441 11.74 30.01 17.61
C GLY A 441 11.59 29.62 19.09
N LEU A 442 11.63 30.57 20.02
CA LEU A 442 11.52 30.33 21.46
C LEU A 442 10.06 30.40 21.95
N GLY A 443 9.87 30.29 23.26
CA GLY A 443 8.57 30.39 23.91
C GLY A 443 8.44 31.63 24.80
N LEU A 444 7.20 32.04 25.03
CA LEU A 444 6.85 33.15 25.92
C LEU A 444 6.46 32.63 27.32
N HIS A 445 6.69 33.46 28.34
CA HIS A 445 6.12 33.24 29.67
C HIS A 445 4.63 33.60 29.67
N GLN A 446 3.82 32.94 30.51
CA GLN A 446 2.38 33.16 30.58
C GLN A 446 2.02 34.64 30.82
N ASP A 447 2.78 35.36 31.63
CA ASP A 447 2.56 36.79 31.88
C ASP A 447 2.81 37.67 30.66
N SER A 448 3.78 37.31 29.82
CA SER A 448 4.04 38.01 28.54
C SER A 448 2.94 37.72 27.51
N ILE A 449 2.39 36.50 27.52
CA ILE A 449 1.21 36.16 26.70
C ILE A 449 -0.01 36.94 27.21
N ARG A 450 -0.22 37.00 28.54
CA ARG A 450 -1.28 37.78 29.20
C ARG A 450 -1.25 39.25 28.78
N GLN A 451 -0.10 39.91 28.92
CA GLN A 451 0.11 41.30 28.50
C GLN A 451 -0.19 41.56 27.01
N HIS A 452 -0.12 40.55 26.15
CA HIS A 452 -0.47 40.67 24.72
C HIS A 452 -1.95 40.38 24.43
N VAL A 453 -2.63 39.64 25.31
CA VAL A 453 -4.06 39.28 25.19
C VAL A 453 -4.95 40.34 25.82
N ASP A 454 -4.66 40.69 27.08
CA ASP A 454 -5.47 41.54 27.97
C ASP A 454 -4.63 41.77 29.24
N ASP A 455 -4.07 42.98 29.42
CA ASP A 455 -3.15 43.30 30.52
C ASP A 455 -3.87 43.59 31.85
N GLU A 456 -5.13 44.03 31.82
CA GLU A 456 -5.99 44.18 32.99
C GLU A 456 -6.43 42.82 33.58
N ARG A 457 -6.33 41.75 32.80
CA ARG A 457 -6.88 40.44 33.15
C ARG A 457 -5.92 39.58 33.97
N ASP A 458 -6.02 39.67 35.29
CA ASP A 458 -5.18 38.90 36.24
C ASP A 458 -5.49 37.39 36.30
N ASP A 459 -6.64 36.92 35.82
CA ASP A 459 -7.03 35.50 35.87
C ASP A 459 -6.52 34.64 34.69
N PHE A 460 -5.81 35.24 33.73
CA PHE A 460 -5.39 34.54 32.51
C PHE A 460 -4.47 33.35 32.80
N ARG A 461 -4.89 32.17 32.36
CA ARG A 461 -4.10 30.94 32.41
C ARG A 461 -4.20 30.18 31.09
N MET A 462 -3.05 29.90 30.49
CA MET A 462 -2.97 29.28 29.16
C MET A 462 -3.64 27.90 29.11
N ASP A 463 -3.55 27.13 30.20
CA ASP A 463 -4.15 25.80 30.31
C ASP A 463 -5.66 25.80 30.60
N VAL A 464 -6.20 26.94 31.03
CA VAL A 464 -7.65 27.18 31.10
C VAL A 464 -8.14 27.67 29.73
N ALA A 465 -7.43 28.62 29.11
CA ALA A 465 -7.78 29.19 27.81
C ALA A 465 -7.86 28.13 26.69
N PHE A 466 -6.97 27.15 26.67
CA PHE A 466 -6.92 26.08 25.66
C PHE A 466 -7.40 24.72 26.16
N ARG A 467 -8.24 24.68 27.22
CA ARG A 467 -8.80 23.43 27.75
C ARG A 467 -9.58 22.68 26.66
N ASN A 468 -9.27 21.39 26.49
CA ASN A 468 -9.84 20.48 25.48
C ASN A 468 -9.57 20.92 24.02
N HIS A 469 -8.70 21.89 23.76
CA HIS A 469 -8.40 22.34 22.41
C HIS A 469 -7.32 21.45 21.75
N PRO A 470 -7.52 20.89 20.54
CA PRO A 470 -6.62 19.91 19.93
C PRO A 470 -5.21 20.43 19.64
N ALA A 471 -5.04 21.75 19.51
CA ALA A 471 -3.71 22.38 19.36
C ALA A 471 -2.86 22.31 20.64
N PHE A 472 -3.45 22.09 21.81
CA PHE A 472 -2.71 22.08 23.09
C PHE A 472 -2.07 20.71 23.33
N GLY A 473 -0.75 20.70 23.54
CA GLY A 473 0.06 19.49 23.58
C GLY A 473 0.61 19.05 22.21
N THR A 474 0.01 19.50 21.10
CA THR A 474 0.47 19.23 19.74
C THR A 474 1.28 20.41 19.19
N MET A 475 0.59 21.44 18.66
CA MET A 475 1.14 22.69 18.16
C MET A 475 1.67 23.57 19.29
N ILE A 476 0.94 23.68 20.40
CA ILE A 476 1.27 24.51 21.57
C ILE A 476 1.83 23.59 22.65
N GLN A 477 3.11 23.73 23.00
CA GLN A 477 3.73 22.91 24.04
C GLN A 477 4.23 23.75 25.23
N ARG A 478 4.14 23.18 26.44
CA ARG A 478 4.81 23.70 27.63
C ARG A 478 6.32 23.48 27.49
N CYS A 479 7.13 24.51 27.70
CA CYS A 479 8.59 24.46 27.58
C CYS A 479 9.34 24.89 28.86
N GLY A 480 8.65 24.95 29.99
CA GLY A 480 9.20 25.27 31.31
C GLY A 480 8.10 25.63 32.29
N ASP A 481 8.48 26.09 33.48
CA ASP A 481 7.51 26.63 34.43
C ASP A 481 6.89 27.91 33.86
N GLY A 482 5.57 27.94 33.73
CA GLY A 482 4.82 29.03 33.11
C GLY A 482 5.10 29.33 31.63
N ARG A 483 5.94 28.57 30.90
CA ARG A 483 6.36 28.90 29.52
C ARG A 483 5.72 28.03 28.44
N TYR A 484 5.37 28.64 27.32
CA TYR A 484 4.71 28.01 26.17
C TYR A 484 5.38 28.41 24.86
N ARG A 485 5.47 27.48 23.90
CA ARG A 485 6.00 27.72 22.54
C ARG A 485 5.16 27.03 21.48
N LEU A 486 5.25 27.49 20.24
CA LEU A 486 4.82 26.71 19.08
C LEU A 486 5.89 25.69 18.71
N VAL A 487 5.49 24.49 18.32
CA VAL A 487 6.37 23.39 17.93
C VAL A 487 5.95 22.85 16.58
N ALA A 488 6.85 22.92 15.59
CA ALA A 488 6.66 22.25 14.31
C ALA A 488 6.58 20.72 14.53
N PRO A 489 5.70 19.98 13.84
CA PRO A 489 5.65 18.54 13.97
C PRO A 489 7.00 17.95 13.55
N GLU A 490 7.55 17.04 14.37
CA GLU A 490 8.84 16.42 14.08
C GLU A 490 8.77 15.68 12.74
N LYS A 491 9.63 16.07 11.78
CA LYS A 491 9.83 15.39 10.50
C LYS A 491 10.34 13.97 10.76
N GLY A 492 9.42 13.02 10.95
CA GLY A 492 9.71 11.59 11.13
C GLY A 492 9.19 10.94 12.41
N ASN A 493 8.51 11.65 13.31
CA ASN A 493 8.07 11.09 14.60
C ASN A 493 6.58 11.32 14.88
N ARG A 494 5.70 10.69 14.09
CA ARG A 494 4.25 10.72 14.34
C ARG A 494 3.93 9.90 15.60
N ALA A 495 3.52 10.60 16.65
CA ALA A 495 2.87 10.10 17.87
C ALA A 495 3.75 9.32 18.88
N ALA A 496 4.78 9.98 19.41
CA ALA A 496 5.26 9.71 20.77
C ALA A 496 4.86 10.85 21.72
N GLY A 497 4.05 10.57 22.75
CA GLY A 497 3.83 11.52 23.86
C GLY A 497 2.39 12.00 24.10
N ALA A 498 1.47 11.09 24.42
CA ALA A 498 0.42 11.46 25.39
C ALA A 498 1.10 11.74 26.74
N GLN A 499 0.85 12.91 27.34
CA GLN A 499 1.51 13.31 28.59
C GLN A 499 1.15 12.34 29.74
N SER A 500 2.15 11.92 30.52
CA SER A 500 1.93 11.20 31.77
C SER A 500 0.99 12.00 32.69
N PRO A 501 0.05 11.34 33.40
CA PRO A 501 -0.82 12.03 34.34
C PRO A 501 0.01 12.69 35.45
N LEU A 502 -0.31 13.96 35.74
CA LEU A 502 0.29 14.71 36.84
C LEU A 502 0.15 13.93 38.15
N PRO A 503 1.22 13.82 38.98
CA PRO A 503 1.11 13.16 40.28
C PRO A 503 0.08 13.89 41.14
N PRO A 504 -0.81 13.17 41.86
CA PRO A 504 -1.82 13.80 42.69
C PRO A 504 -1.17 14.65 43.77
N LYS A 505 -1.62 15.90 43.90
CA LYS A 505 -1.19 16.81 44.97
C LYS A 505 -1.36 16.11 46.32
N LYS A 506 -0.26 15.82 47.01
CA LYS A 506 -0.29 15.33 48.40
C LYS A 506 -1.08 16.33 49.23
N LYS A 507 -2.26 15.93 49.73
CA LYS A 507 -2.97 16.69 50.76
C LYS A 507 -2.03 16.80 51.95
N SER A 508 -1.68 18.03 52.34
CA SER A 508 -0.91 18.26 53.56
C SER A 508 -1.76 17.81 54.74
N GLN A 509 -1.37 16.69 55.34
CA GLN A 509 -2.06 16.12 56.48
C GLN A 509 -1.71 16.96 57.71
N ILE A 510 -2.60 17.89 58.05
CA ILE A 510 -2.51 18.70 59.28
C ILE A 510 -2.44 17.73 60.45
N ARG A 511 -1.28 17.67 61.11
CA ARG A 511 -1.13 16.97 62.38
C ARG A 511 -1.88 17.77 63.44
N GLY A 512 -2.95 17.20 63.98
CA GLY A 512 -3.51 17.67 65.24
C GLY A 512 -2.51 17.42 66.36
N ASN A 513 -2.15 18.45 67.12
CA ASN A 513 -1.39 18.28 68.35
C ASN A 513 -2.29 17.73 69.45
N HIS A 514 -1.78 16.80 70.24
CA HIS A 514 -2.29 16.53 71.57
C HIS A 514 -1.94 17.69 72.52
N VAL A 515 -2.95 18.21 73.22
CA VAL A 515 -2.91 18.60 74.64
C VAL A 515 -4.22 18.10 75.26
#